data_AF-A0A7W1V0Y6-F1
#
_entry.id   AF-A0A7W1V0Y6-F1
#
_cell.length_a   1.000
_cell.length_b   1.000
_cell.length_c   1.000
_cell.angle_alpha   90.00
_cell.angle_beta   90.00
_cell.angle_gamma   90.00
#
_symmetry.space_group_name_H-M   'P 1'
#
loop_
_entity.id
_entity.type
_entity.pdbx_description
1 polymer ?
#
loop_
_entity_poly.entity_id
_entity_poly.type
_entity_poly.pdbx_seq_one_letter_code
_entity_poly.pdbx_strand_id
1 'polypeptide(L)'
;MCFKNLPIDFDENGNAFLKEGLANPYEHKVVDLGVEQDKLKGLMERNGFVRSVDYDPVTRVAGALAFHSVVDLKEKKVLSTNSMATLFRGYEVILKGRDPRDAAYISSRACGVCGGVHATCSALAIEMA
;
A
#
# COMPACT_ATOMS: atom_id res chain seq x y z
N MET A 1 -27.32 -4.27 -6.34
CA MET A 1 -26.98 -3.94 -7.76
C MET A 1 -25.48 -3.64 -7.98
N CYS A 2 -24.59 -3.95 -7.03
CA CYS A 2 -23.16 -3.57 -7.12
C CYS A 2 -22.26 -4.56 -7.89
N PHE A 3 -22.67 -5.83 -8.06
CA PHE A 3 -21.85 -6.84 -8.75
C PHE A 3 -21.94 -6.80 -10.28
N LYS A 4 -22.94 -6.14 -10.87
CA LYS A 4 -23.13 -6.10 -12.33
C LYS A 4 -21.98 -5.40 -13.08
N ASN A 5 -21.28 -4.49 -12.40
CA ASN A 5 -20.20 -3.70 -12.99
C ASN A 5 -18.81 -4.18 -12.55
N LEU A 6 -18.73 -5.20 -11.68
CA LEU A 6 -17.46 -5.77 -11.27
C LEU A 6 -17.03 -6.86 -12.26
N PRO A 7 -15.73 -7.00 -12.55
CA PRO A 7 -15.19 -8.00 -13.46
C PRO A 7 -15.17 -9.41 -12.84
N ILE A 8 -16.26 -9.84 -12.21
CA ILE A 8 -16.38 -11.11 -11.51
C ILE A 8 -17.59 -11.90 -12.02
N ASP A 9 -17.44 -13.22 -12.09
CA ASP A 9 -18.50 -14.21 -12.32
C ASP A 9 -18.67 -15.10 -11.08
N PHE A 10 -19.75 -15.87 -11.01
CA PHE A 10 -20.06 -16.74 -9.87
C PHE A 10 -20.21 -18.19 -10.32
N ASP A 11 -19.67 -19.13 -9.55
CA ASP A 11 -19.87 -20.56 -9.79
C ASP A 11 -21.25 -21.04 -9.28
N GLU A 12 -21.58 -22.31 -9.52
CA GLU A 12 -22.85 -22.92 -9.09
C GLU A 12 -23.03 -22.95 -7.56
N ASN A 13 -21.94 -22.77 -6.80
CA ASN A 13 -21.94 -22.70 -5.34
C ASN A 13 -21.99 -21.24 -4.82
N GLY A 14 -22.03 -20.25 -5.71
CA GLY A 14 -22.03 -18.82 -5.38
C GLY A 14 -20.66 -18.24 -5.06
N ASN A 15 -19.55 -18.94 -5.36
CA ASN A 15 -18.21 -18.39 -5.18
C ASN A 15 -17.86 -17.45 -6.34
N ALA A 16 -17.36 -16.26 -6.02
CA ALA A 16 -16.95 -15.28 -7.01
C ALA A 16 -15.53 -15.55 -7.54
N PHE A 17 -15.33 -15.44 -8.86
CA PHE A 17 -14.04 -15.49 -9.53
C PHE A 17 -13.92 -14.39 -10.59
N LEU A 18 -12.71 -13.98 -10.95
CA LEU A 18 -12.49 -12.97 -12.01
C LEU A 18 -12.82 -13.55 -13.38
N LYS A 19 -13.44 -12.75 -14.26
CA LYS A 19 -13.69 -13.19 -15.64
C LYS A 19 -12.38 -13.51 -16.36
N GLU A 20 -12.40 -14.52 -17.22
CA GLU A 20 -11.23 -14.91 -18.01
C GLU A 20 -10.68 -13.73 -18.83
N GLY A 21 -9.35 -13.61 -18.89
CA GLY A 21 -8.65 -12.56 -19.64
C GLY A 21 -8.49 -11.23 -18.88
N LEU A 22 -9.00 -11.10 -17.66
CA LEU A 22 -8.78 -9.93 -16.82
C LEU A 22 -7.61 -10.16 -15.88
N ALA A 23 -6.69 -9.19 -15.86
CA ALA A 23 -5.53 -9.24 -14.97
C ALA A 23 -5.99 -9.28 -13.51
N ASN A 24 -5.39 -10.17 -12.72
CA ASN A 24 -5.70 -10.25 -11.31
C ASN A 24 -5.20 -8.96 -10.61
N PRO A 25 -6.08 -8.12 -10.04
CA PRO A 25 -5.68 -6.88 -9.41
C PRO A 25 -4.85 -7.09 -8.13
N TYR A 26 -4.80 -8.33 -7.62
CA TYR A 26 -4.00 -8.74 -6.47
C TYR A 26 -2.71 -9.47 -6.88
N GLU A 27 -2.45 -9.67 -8.17
CA GLU A 27 -1.17 -10.19 -8.64
C GLU A 27 -0.10 -9.13 -8.43
N HIS A 28 0.92 -9.46 -7.64
CA HIS A 28 2.05 -8.58 -7.41
C HIS A 28 3.29 -9.15 -8.10
N LYS A 29 4.04 -8.30 -8.78
CA LYS A 29 5.37 -8.63 -9.27
C LYS A 29 6.38 -8.23 -8.22
N VAL A 30 7.07 -9.21 -7.65
CA VAL A 30 8.28 -8.95 -6.88
C VAL A 30 9.37 -8.60 -7.88
N VAL A 31 9.82 -7.34 -7.87
CA VAL A 31 10.94 -6.88 -8.71
C VAL A 31 12.21 -6.96 -7.87
N ASP A 32 13.21 -7.67 -8.37
CA ASP A 32 14.54 -7.68 -7.77
C ASP A 32 15.25 -6.35 -8.09
N LEU A 33 15.63 -5.62 -7.03
CA LEU A 33 16.27 -4.32 -7.12
C LEU A 33 17.81 -4.40 -7.20
N GLY A 34 18.40 -5.61 -7.08
CA GLY A 34 19.83 -5.80 -6.86
C GLY A 34 20.75 -5.09 -7.89
N VAL A 35 20.44 -5.23 -9.18
CA VAL A 35 21.26 -4.64 -10.26
C VAL A 35 21.27 -3.11 -10.22
N GLU A 36 20.14 -2.49 -9.84
CA GLU A 36 20.01 -1.03 -9.80
C GLU A 36 20.69 -0.45 -8.55
N GLN A 37 20.63 -1.17 -7.43
CA GLN A 37 21.32 -0.80 -6.19
C GLN A 37 22.85 -0.87 -6.33
N ASP A 38 23.39 -1.91 -6.99
CA ASP A 38 24.83 -2.04 -7.23
C ASP A 38 25.37 -0.90 -8.10
N LYS A 39 24.60 -0.50 -9.12
CA LYS A 39 24.94 0.65 -9.97
C LYS A 39 24.95 1.96 -9.19
N LEU A 40 23.96 2.19 -8.32
CA LEU A 40 23.89 3.38 -7.48
C LEU A 40 25.05 3.43 -6.47
N LYS A 41 25.41 2.29 -5.88
CA LYS A 41 26.58 2.18 -5.00
C LYS A 41 27.87 2.55 -5.73
N GLY A 42 28.09 1.99 -6.93
CA GLY A 42 29.24 2.36 -7.75
C GLY A 42 29.24 3.81 -8.23
N LEU A 43 28.07 4.46 -8.37
CA LEU A 43 27.98 5.90 -8.65
C LEU A 43 28.34 6.74 -7.42
N MET A 44 27.89 6.36 -6.24
CA MET A 44 28.23 7.03 -4.98
C MET A 44 29.72 6.94 -4.66
N GLU A 45 30.35 5.79 -4.92
CA GLU A 45 31.80 5.60 -4.70
C GLU A 45 32.66 6.46 -5.64
N ARG A 46 32.19 6.71 -6.87
CA ARG A 46 32.94 7.45 -7.91
C ARG A 46 32.63 8.95 -7.97
N ASN A 47 31.47 9.37 -7.48
CA ASN A 47 31.01 10.76 -7.57
C ASN A 47 30.61 11.30 -6.19
N GLY A 48 31.46 12.16 -5.61
CA GLY A 48 31.23 12.77 -4.29
C GLY A 48 30.01 13.71 -4.19
N PHE A 49 29.37 14.05 -5.32
CA PHE A 49 28.11 14.79 -5.37
C PHE A 49 26.88 13.89 -5.25
N VAL A 50 27.02 12.58 -5.46
CA VAL A 50 25.94 11.61 -5.30
C VAL A 50 25.92 11.11 -3.86
N ARG A 51 24.79 11.24 -3.16
CA ARG A 51 24.67 10.91 -1.74
C ARG A 51 23.40 10.12 -1.46
N SER A 52 23.47 9.27 -0.44
CA SER A 52 22.29 8.71 0.20
C SER A 52 21.77 9.71 1.24
N VAL A 53 20.47 9.96 1.22
CA VAL A 53 19.77 10.88 2.11
C VAL A 53 18.48 10.21 2.56
N ASP A 54 18.35 10.08 3.88
CA ASP A 54 17.25 9.37 4.52
C ASP A 54 16.39 10.35 5.33
N TYR A 55 15.07 10.18 5.20
CA TYR A 55 14.07 10.89 5.99
C TYR A 55 13.23 9.85 6.73
N ASP A 56 13.68 9.48 7.91
CA ASP A 56 13.00 8.54 8.80
C ASP A 56 13.06 9.07 10.26
N PRO A 57 11.94 9.55 10.83
CA PRO A 57 10.60 9.60 10.25
C PRO A 57 10.38 10.83 9.34
N VAL A 58 9.50 10.68 8.35
CA VAL A 58 8.86 11.83 7.70
C VAL A 58 7.87 12.45 8.70
N THR A 59 8.02 13.74 8.98
CA THR A 59 7.17 14.47 9.94
C THR A 59 6.04 15.24 9.25
N ARG A 60 5.06 15.71 10.03
CA ARG A 60 3.83 16.40 9.56
C ARG A 60 2.97 15.55 8.61
N VAL A 61 3.04 14.23 8.75
CA VAL A 61 2.17 13.24 8.09
C VAL A 61 1.54 12.34 9.16
N ALA A 62 0.48 11.62 8.80
CA ALA A 62 -0.12 10.61 9.67
C ALA A 62 0.50 9.23 9.40
N GLY A 63 0.88 8.51 10.46
CA GLY A 63 1.47 7.18 10.37
C GLY A 63 3.00 7.21 10.40
N ALA A 64 3.62 6.08 10.02
CA ALA A 64 5.05 5.88 10.03
C ALA A 64 5.54 5.71 8.57
N LEU A 65 6.11 6.78 8.03
CA LEU A 65 6.60 6.87 6.66
C LEU A 65 8.09 7.21 6.68
N ALA A 66 8.87 6.48 5.89
CA ALA A 66 10.27 6.74 5.65
C ALA A 66 10.54 6.86 4.14
N PHE A 67 11.48 7.74 3.78
CA PHE A 67 12.06 7.81 2.44
C PHE A 67 13.57 7.58 2.49
N HIS A 68 14.04 6.61 1.71
CA HIS A 68 15.46 6.33 1.52
C HIS A 68 15.84 6.67 0.08
N SER A 69 16.63 7.72 -0.12
CA SER A 69 16.87 8.29 -1.45
C SER A 69 18.35 8.37 -1.80
N VAL A 70 18.68 8.18 -3.08
CA VAL A 70 19.99 8.50 -3.65
C VAL A 70 19.83 9.74 -4.53
N VAL A 71 20.58 10.79 -4.26
CA VAL A 71 20.46 12.10 -4.91
C VAL A 71 21.78 12.57 -5.49
N ASP A 72 21.75 13.22 -6.64
CA ASP A 72 22.87 13.99 -7.18
C ASP A 72 22.66 15.47 -6.83
N LEU A 73 23.51 15.98 -5.92
CA LEU A 73 23.41 17.36 -5.44
C LEU A 73 23.89 18.40 -6.46
N LYS A 74 24.77 18.01 -7.38
CA LYS A 74 25.29 18.91 -8.42
C LYS A 74 24.21 19.15 -9.49
N GLU A 75 23.60 18.07 -9.95
CA GLU A 75 22.54 18.11 -10.96
C GLU A 75 21.15 18.40 -10.36
N LYS A 76 21.05 18.43 -9.02
CA LYS A 76 19.80 18.65 -8.27
C LYS A 76 18.71 17.65 -8.65
N LYS A 77 19.08 16.37 -8.77
CA LYS A 77 18.17 15.28 -9.19
C LYS A 77 18.14 14.15 -8.17
N VAL A 78 16.95 13.58 -7.96
CA VAL A 78 16.79 12.30 -7.27
C VAL A 78 17.04 11.19 -8.29
N LEU A 79 17.99 10.30 -8.00
CA LEU A 79 18.34 9.19 -8.87
C LEU A 79 17.50 7.95 -8.56
N SER A 80 17.19 7.75 -7.28
CA SER A 80 16.32 6.66 -6.80
C SER A 80 15.73 7.03 -5.44
N THR A 81 14.54 6.51 -5.14
CA THR A 81 13.91 6.66 -3.83
C THR A 81 13.05 5.45 -3.51
N ASN A 82 13.06 5.04 -2.24
CA ASN A 82 12.18 4.00 -1.72
C ASN A 82 11.24 4.61 -0.69
N SER A 83 9.93 4.41 -0.87
CA SER A 83 8.89 4.74 0.10
C SER A 83 8.64 3.53 0.99
N MET A 84 8.75 3.70 2.31
CA MET A 84 8.56 2.61 3.26
C MET A 84 7.55 2.97 4.33
N ALA A 85 6.57 2.09 4.53
CA ALA A 85 5.71 2.11 5.70
C ALA A 85 6.36 1.23 6.78
N THR A 86 6.72 1.82 7.92
CA THR A 86 7.49 1.13 8.97
C THR A 86 6.62 0.58 10.10
N LEU A 87 5.30 0.55 9.91
CA LEU A 87 4.32 0.08 10.90
C LEU A 87 3.26 -0.82 10.25
N PHE A 88 2.98 -1.95 10.90
CA PHE A 88 1.88 -2.86 10.56
C PHE A 88 0.98 -3.10 11.77
N ARG A 89 -0.34 -3.17 11.53
CA ARG A 89 -1.36 -3.46 12.57
C ARG A 89 -2.32 -4.61 12.25
N GLY A 90 -2.48 -4.98 10.97
CA GLY A 90 -3.25 -6.17 10.59
C GLY A 90 -4.77 -6.11 10.79
N TYR A 91 -5.43 -4.99 10.47
CA TYR A 91 -6.88 -4.83 10.66
C TYR A 91 -7.73 -5.90 9.95
N GLU A 92 -7.32 -6.35 8.76
CA GLU A 92 -8.01 -7.40 8.00
C GLU A 92 -8.02 -8.74 8.75
N VAL A 93 -6.90 -9.06 9.42
CA VAL A 93 -6.80 -10.25 10.27
C VAL A 93 -7.64 -10.08 11.52
N ILE A 94 -7.60 -8.90 12.15
CA ILE A 94 -8.38 -8.58 13.36
C ILE A 94 -9.89 -8.73 13.11
N LEU A 95 -10.38 -8.40 11.91
CA LEU A 95 -11.80 -8.47 11.56
C LEU A 95 -12.31 -9.89 11.31
N LYS A 96 -11.44 -10.87 11.07
CA LYS A 96 -11.85 -12.26 10.81
C LYS A 96 -12.61 -12.84 12.02
N GLY A 97 -13.76 -13.45 11.75
CA GLY A 97 -14.59 -14.10 12.77
C GLY A 97 -15.34 -13.14 13.71
N ARG A 98 -15.26 -11.83 13.47
CA ARG A 98 -16.04 -10.85 14.24
C ARG A 98 -17.43 -10.68 13.65
N ASP A 99 -18.35 -10.21 14.50
CA ASP A 99 -19.67 -9.80 14.04
C ASP A 99 -19.52 -8.65 13.02
N PRO A 100 -20.12 -8.75 11.81
CA PRO A 100 -20.02 -7.70 10.81
C PRO A 100 -20.43 -6.32 11.34
N ARG A 101 -21.37 -6.24 12.28
CA ARG A 101 -21.84 -4.98 12.87
C ARG A 101 -20.75 -4.23 13.64
N ASP A 102 -19.72 -4.94 14.12
CA ASP A 102 -18.57 -4.33 14.80
C ASP A 102 -17.55 -3.72 13.83
N ALA A 103 -17.61 -4.08 12.54
CA ALA A 103 -16.57 -3.73 11.59
C ALA A 103 -16.44 -2.21 11.40
N ALA A 104 -17.52 -1.43 11.47
CA ALA A 104 -17.45 0.03 11.36
C ALA A 104 -16.72 0.68 12.56
N TYR A 105 -16.92 0.13 13.76
CA TYR A 105 -16.22 0.61 14.96
C TYR A 105 -14.74 0.23 14.94
N ILE A 106 -14.41 -0.98 14.48
CA ILE A 106 -13.03 -1.45 14.44
C ILE A 106 -12.26 -0.74 13.32
N SER A 107 -12.78 -0.76 12.09
CA SER A 107 -12.10 -0.19 10.91
C SER A 107 -11.89 1.32 11.01
N SER A 108 -12.76 2.07 11.69
CA SER A 108 -12.54 3.51 11.93
C SER A 108 -11.26 3.82 12.71
N ARG A 109 -10.69 2.84 13.42
CA ARG A 109 -9.41 3.02 14.13
C ARG A 109 -8.22 2.71 13.23
N ALA A 110 -8.44 2.29 11.98
CA ALA A 110 -7.37 2.16 11.00
C ALA A 110 -6.70 3.52 10.72
N CYS A 111 -7.36 4.66 10.90
CA CYS A 111 -6.68 5.96 10.84
C CYS A 111 -7.35 6.98 11.74
N GLY A 112 -6.58 7.71 12.55
CA GLY A 112 -7.12 8.79 13.38
C GLY A 112 -7.51 10.05 12.60
N VAL A 113 -6.96 10.24 11.38
CA VAL A 113 -7.23 11.40 10.53
C VAL A 113 -8.46 11.17 9.65
N CYS A 114 -8.55 10.01 8.99
CA CYS A 114 -9.65 9.67 8.08
C CYS A 114 -10.55 8.53 8.60
N GLY A 115 -10.59 8.32 9.91
CA GLY A 115 -11.33 7.21 10.54
C GLY A 115 -12.83 7.18 10.22
N GLY A 116 -13.45 8.35 10.06
CA GLY A 116 -14.85 8.46 9.65
C GLY A 116 -15.12 7.80 8.28
N VAL A 117 -14.21 7.97 7.32
CA VAL A 117 -14.33 7.37 5.99
C VAL A 117 -14.29 5.85 6.06
N HIS A 118 -13.44 5.28 6.92
CA HIS A 118 -13.39 3.83 7.13
C HIS A 118 -14.70 3.30 7.76
N ALA A 119 -15.25 3.98 8.76
CA ALA A 119 -16.56 3.62 9.32
C ALA A 119 -17.67 3.68 8.27
N THR A 120 -17.76 4.76 7.49
CA THR A 120 -18.78 4.91 6.44
C THR A 120 -18.65 3.84 5.37
N CYS A 121 -17.43 3.59 4.88
CA CYS A 121 -17.19 2.53 3.89
C CYS A 121 -17.58 1.15 4.44
N SER A 122 -17.24 0.86 5.70
CA SER A 122 -17.62 -0.40 6.36
C SER A 122 -19.14 -0.53 6.50
N ALA A 123 -19.86 0.54 6.87
CA ALA A 123 -21.32 0.52 6.97
C ALA A 123 -21.97 0.23 5.62
N LEU A 124 -21.55 0.95 4.56
CA LEU A 124 -22.05 0.73 3.19
C LEU A 124 -21.77 -0.69 2.70
N ALA A 125 -20.60 -1.25 3.04
CA ALA A 125 -20.24 -2.62 2.67
C ALA A 125 -21.13 -3.66 3.37
N ILE A 126 -21.47 -3.44 4.65
CA ILE A 126 -22.37 -4.33 5.42
C ILE A 126 -23.80 -4.21 4.92
N GLU A 127 -24.31 -2.99 4.67
CA GLU A 127 -25.67 -2.77 4.18
C GLU A 127 -25.92 -3.38 2.78
N MET A 128 -24.85 -3.52 2.00
CA MET A 128 -24.89 -4.15 0.68
C MET A 128 -24.95 -5.69 0.74
N ALA A 129 -24.33 -6.29 1.76
CA ALA A 129 -24.11 -7.75 1.86
C ALA A 129 -25.36 -8.48 2.38
#